data_AF-A0A4Q3YI27-F1
#
_entry.id   AF-A0A4Q3YI27-F1
#
_cell.length_a   1.000
_cell.length_b   1.000
_cell.length_c   1.000
_cell.angle_alpha   90.00
_cell.angle_beta   90.00
_cell.angle_gamma   90.00
#
_symmetry.space_group_name_H-M   'P 1'
#
loop_
_entity.id
_entity.type
_entity.pdbx_description
1 polymer ?
#
loop_
_entity_poly.entity_id
_entity_poly.type
_entity_poly.pdbx_seq_one_letter_code
_entity_poly.pdbx_strand_id
1 'polypeptide(L)'
;KHQYAHSWRSKKPIIYRNTPQWFVYMDRDIQGKKGDTLRARSLAAIDATRFYPTAGQNRLRSMIADRPDWVLSRQRAWGVPIAVFYNEATDTILVDEQVNHRIGQAFEEEGADAWFKPGAKERFLGNAVPDPDNWKKIDDILDVWFESGTTHSWVLRNPQKWPDMQFPAGMYLEGSDQHRGWFHSSLLESCATNGFAPYASVLTHGFTLDGEGRKMSKSVGNTTAPQDVIKQYGADILRLWVAQSDYSDDLRIGKEIINSTVDSYRKLRNTVRWLIGNLAHRKADETVDYRDMPELERLVLHKLRELDGVVREAYESYDYKRIVAALSNFMNIDLSAFYFDVRKDALYCDPISSVRRRASLTVLEQVFDALTAWLAPILVFTMEEAWL
;
A
#
# COMPACT_ATOMS: atom_id res chain seq x y z
N LYS A 1 -9.55 11.07 38.77
CA LYS A 1 -8.93 10.27 37.67
C LYS A 1 -9.19 11.01 36.37
N HIS A 2 -8.17 11.44 35.64
CA HIS A 2 -8.30 12.15 34.36
C HIS A 2 -7.37 11.54 33.30
N GLN A 3 -7.53 11.92 32.03
CA GLN A 3 -6.58 11.57 30.98
C GLN A 3 -5.32 12.44 31.06
N TYR A 4 -4.15 11.83 30.89
CA TYR A 4 -2.86 12.53 30.91
C TYR A 4 -1.97 12.05 29.77
N ALA A 5 -1.22 12.97 29.16
CA ALA A 5 -0.42 12.65 27.99
C ALA A 5 0.83 11.81 28.36
N HIS A 6 1.12 10.81 27.54
CA HIS A 6 2.27 9.90 27.73
C HIS A 6 3.00 9.72 26.41
N SER A 7 4.32 9.48 26.46
CA SER A 7 5.12 9.17 25.28
C SER A 7 4.58 7.92 24.57
N TRP A 8 4.34 8.01 23.26
CA TRP A 8 3.84 6.88 22.48
C TRP A 8 4.80 5.68 22.47
N ARG A 9 6.11 5.93 22.62
CA ARG A 9 7.16 4.92 22.65
C ARG A 9 7.47 4.42 24.06
N SER A 10 7.81 5.32 24.99
CA SER A 10 8.26 4.90 26.34
C SER A 10 7.13 4.70 27.34
N LYS A 11 5.91 5.14 27.01
CA LYS A 11 4.72 5.11 27.88
C LYS A 11 4.87 5.88 29.20
N LYS A 12 5.91 6.71 29.37
CA LYS A 12 6.09 7.59 30.54
C LYS A 12 5.26 8.88 30.42
N PRO A 13 4.80 9.49 31.53
CA PRO A 13 4.13 10.78 31.53
C PRO A 13 5.01 11.86 30.90
N ILE A 14 4.40 12.81 30.19
CA ILE A 14 5.12 13.96 29.61
C ILE A 14 4.85 15.24 30.39
N ILE A 15 5.75 16.23 30.26
CA ILE A 15 5.60 17.58 30.79
C ILE A 15 5.73 18.58 29.64
N TYR A 16 5.13 19.76 29.78
CA TYR A 16 5.31 20.87 28.86
C TYR A 16 6.42 21.78 29.37
N ARG A 17 7.38 22.13 28.49
CA ARG A 17 8.48 23.05 28.76
C ARG A 17 8.81 23.80 27.48
N ASN A 18 9.06 25.11 27.58
CA ASN A 18 9.51 25.91 26.45
C ASN A 18 10.99 25.63 26.17
N THR A 19 11.30 25.28 24.92
CA THR A 19 12.65 25.10 24.40
C THR A 19 12.70 25.64 22.96
N PRO A 20 13.85 26.20 22.52
CA PRO A 20 14.03 26.55 21.11
C PRO A 20 13.89 25.30 20.23
N GLN A 21 13.14 25.41 19.13
CA GLN A 21 12.93 24.33 18.16
C GLN A 21 12.78 24.92 16.75
N TRP A 22 13.00 24.09 15.75
CA TRP A 22 12.80 24.38 14.34
C TRP A 22 11.39 23.97 13.90
N PHE A 23 10.72 24.86 13.17
CA PHE A 23 9.33 24.67 12.74
C PHE A 23 9.18 24.91 11.23
N VAL A 24 8.28 24.15 10.61
CA VAL A 24 7.67 24.53 9.32
C VAL A 24 6.36 25.23 9.62
N TYR A 25 6.24 26.46 9.11
CA TYR A 25 5.02 27.25 9.25
C TYR A 25 3.91 26.68 8.37
N MET A 26 2.73 26.51 8.96
CA MET A 26 1.54 26.07 8.21
C MET A 26 0.83 27.25 7.53
N ASP A 27 0.83 28.42 8.17
CA ASP A 27 -0.01 29.56 7.79
C ASP A 27 0.78 30.80 7.31
N ARG A 28 2.11 30.72 7.19
CA ARG A 28 2.89 31.81 6.61
C ARG A 28 2.77 31.78 5.08
N ASP A 29 2.68 32.97 4.49
CA ASP A 29 2.69 33.15 3.04
C ASP A 29 4.03 32.66 2.47
N ILE A 30 3.96 31.70 1.55
CA ILE A 30 5.12 31.18 0.85
C ILE A 30 5.53 32.22 -0.20
N GLN A 31 6.81 32.63 -0.16
CA GLN A 31 7.39 33.63 -1.09
C GLN A 31 6.60 34.96 -1.14
N GLY A 32 5.94 35.35 -0.03
CA GLY A 32 5.20 36.60 0.08
C GLY A 32 3.89 36.65 -0.72
N LYS A 33 3.46 35.52 -1.32
CA LYS A 33 2.19 35.45 -2.04
C LYS A 33 1.03 35.27 -1.05
N LYS A 34 0.27 36.34 -0.84
CA LYS A 34 -0.84 36.37 0.13
C LYS A 34 -1.83 35.21 -0.06
N GLY A 35 -2.04 34.44 1.00
CA GLY A 35 -2.96 33.31 1.03
C GLY A 35 -2.41 32.01 0.45
N ASP A 36 -1.18 32.03 -0.09
CA ASP A 36 -0.48 30.84 -0.55
C ASP A 36 0.32 30.24 0.62
N THR A 37 -0.39 29.56 1.51
CA THR A 37 0.20 28.91 2.70
C THR A 37 0.35 27.41 2.49
N LEU A 38 1.20 26.76 3.28
CA LEU A 38 1.33 25.31 3.24
C LEU A 38 0.00 24.61 3.52
N ARG A 39 -0.78 25.12 4.49
CA ARG A 39 -2.12 24.60 4.78
C ARG A 39 -3.04 24.70 3.56
N ALA A 40 -3.08 25.86 2.90
CA ALA A 40 -3.94 26.07 1.73
C ALA A 40 -3.57 25.11 0.58
N ARG A 41 -2.28 24.97 0.28
CA ARG A 41 -1.78 24.02 -0.73
C ARG A 41 -2.15 22.57 -0.37
N SER A 42 -1.92 22.15 0.87
CA SER A 42 -2.21 20.80 1.31
C SER A 42 -3.71 20.46 1.30
N LEU A 43 -4.58 21.40 1.68
CA LEU A 43 -6.03 21.20 1.60
C LEU A 43 -6.51 21.06 0.15
N ALA A 44 -6.01 21.91 -0.75
CA ALA A 44 -6.32 21.81 -2.18
C ALA A 44 -5.80 20.50 -2.79
N ALA A 45 -4.59 20.08 -2.40
CA ALA A 45 -4.01 18.81 -2.84
C ALA A 45 -4.83 17.60 -2.36
N ILE A 46 -5.31 17.61 -1.11
CA ILE A 46 -6.21 16.56 -0.59
C ILE A 46 -7.50 16.50 -1.41
N ASP A 47 -8.08 17.65 -1.77
CA ASP A 47 -9.33 17.69 -2.56
C ASP A 47 -9.13 17.13 -3.97
N ALA A 48 -7.92 17.22 -4.53
CA ALA A 48 -7.55 16.67 -5.83
C ALA A 48 -7.16 15.17 -5.79
N THR A 49 -6.85 14.60 -4.62
CA THR A 49 -6.45 13.20 -4.45
C THR A 49 -7.67 12.27 -4.31
N ARG A 50 -7.62 11.09 -4.94
CA ARG A 50 -8.64 10.04 -4.75
C ARG A 50 -8.37 9.19 -3.50
N PHE A 51 -9.39 8.86 -2.72
CA PHE A 51 -9.24 8.06 -1.49
C PHE A 51 -10.09 6.79 -1.52
N TYR A 52 -9.50 5.69 -1.06
CA TYR A 52 -10.13 4.39 -0.88
C TYR A 52 -9.95 3.93 0.58
N PRO A 53 -10.99 3.98 1.43
CA PRO A 53 -12.33 4.53 1.19
C PRO A 53 -12.36 6.08 1.23
N THR A 54 -13.43 6.67 0.69
CA THR A 54 -13.63 8.13 0.65
C THR A 54 -13.54 8.80 2.02
N ALA A 55 -13.93 8.10 3.10
CA ALA A 55 -13.82 8.62 4.46
C ALA A 55 -12.39 9.00 4.88
N GLY A 56 -11.37 8.39 4.27
CA GLY A 56 -9.96 8.75 4.51
C GLY A 56 -9.64 10.20 4.13
N GLN A 57 -10.29 10.74 3.10
CA GLN A 57 -10.12 12.13 2.67
C GLN A 57 -10.54 13.10 3.78
N ASN A 58 -11.75 12.91 4.34
CA ASN A 58 -12.27 13.73 5.43
C ASN A 58 -11.38 13.68 6.67
N ARG A 59 -10.83 12.49 6.96
CA ARG A 59 -9.90 12.27 8.07
C ARG A 59 -8.60 13.04 7.87
N LEU A 60 -7.97 12.96 6.69
CA LEU A 60 -6.72 13.68 6.43
C LEU A 60 -6.95 15.20 6.38
N ARG A 61 -8.03 15.62 5.71
CA ARG A 61 -8.43 17.03 5.59
C ARG A 61 -8.65 17.70 6.94
N SER A 62 -9.44 17.08 7.83
CA SER A 62 -9.68 17.62 9.18
C SER A 62 -8.40 17.74 9.99
N MET A 63 -7.49 16.77 9.88
CA MET A 63 -6.19 16.85 10.56
C MET A 63 -5.30 17.96 10.04
N ILE A 64 -5.37 18.29 8.75
CA ILE A 64 -4.61 19.38 8.14
C ILE A 64 -5.26 20.74 8.43
N ALA A 65 -6.59 20.84 8.47
CA ALA A 65 -7.29 22.10 8.70
C ALA A 65 -6.87 22.76 10.03
N ASP A 66 -6.77 21.98 11.11
CA ASP A 66 -6.49 22.49 12.46
C ASP A 66 -5.03 22.26 12.91
N ARG A 67 -4.15 21.83 12.01
CA ARG A 67 -2.76 21.48 12.36
C ARG A 67 -1.97 22.71 12.83
N PRO A 68 -1.28 22.71 13.98
CA PRO A 68 -0.32 23.75 14.30
C PRO A 68 0.96 23.65 13.43
N ASP A 69 1.87 24.61 13.57
CA ASP A 69 3.18 24.56 12.94
C ASP A 69 3.92 23.26 13.27
N TRP A 70 4.60 22.70 12.27
CA TRP A 70 5.23 21.39 12.40
C TRP A 70 6.63 21.52 12.97
N VAL A 71 6.81 21.05 14.21
CA VAL A 71 8.12 20.94 14.87
C VAL A 71 8.98 19.86 14.18
N LEU A 72 10.04 20.28 13.49
CA LEU A 72 10.98 19.39 12.80
C LEU A 72 12.10 18.87 13.69
N SER A 73 12.62 19.69 14.60
CA SER A 73 13.83 19.33 15.34
C SER A 73 13.60 18.29 16.43
N ARG A 74 14.62 17.46 16.64
CA ARG A 74 14.73 16.54 17.77
C ARG A 74 16.14 16.63 18.34
N GLN A 75 16.24 16.74 19.67
CA GLN A 75 17.52 16.70 20.38
C GLN A 75 17.91 15.24 20.67
N ARG A 76 18.36 14.53 19.63
CA ARG A 76 18.71 13.11 19.64
C ARG A 76 19.99 12.88 18.83
N ALA A 77 20.66 11.77 19.10
CA ALA A 77 21.94 11.43 18.47
C ALA A 77 21.81 10.57 17.19
N TRP A 78 20.60 10.13 16.82
CA TRP A 78 20.40 9.23 15.68
C TRP A 78 19.30 9.75 14.76
N GLY A 79 19.70 10.24 13.59
CA GLY A 79 18.87 10.68 12.48
C GLY A 79 19.62 11.70 11.60
N VAL A 80 18.94 12.20 10.57
CA VAL A 80 19.56 13.15 9.63
C VAL A 80 19.65 14.54 10.27
N PRO A 81 20.81 15.22 10.24
CA PRO A 81 20.95 16.56 10.82
C PRO A 81 20.09 17.59 10.08
N ILE A 82 19.62 18.61 10.80
CA ILE A 82 19.15 19.85 10.19
C ILE A 82 20.40 20.59 9.70
N ALA A 83 20.85 20.26 8.49
CA ALA A 83 22.13 20.71 7.94
C ALA A 83 22.08 22.17 7.47
N VAL A 84 21.92 23.09 8.43
CA VAL A 84 21.83 24.54 8.22
C VAL A 84 22.79 25.29 9.13
N PHE A 85 23.17 26.49 8.70
CA PHE A 85 23.88 27.47 9.51
C PHE A 85 22.94 28.61 9.89
N TYR A 86 22.94 29.01 11.16
CA TYR A 86 22.05 30.04 11.69
C TYR A 86 22.86 31.20 12.27
N ASN A 87 22.45 32.43 11.96
CA ASN A 87 23.02 33.64 12.52
C ASN A 87 22.09 34.20 13.60
N GLU A 88 22.53 34.17 14.85
CA GLU A 88 21.75 34.61 16.02
C GLU A 88 21.52 36.13 16.03
N ALA A 89 22.43 36.92 15.44
CA ALA A 89 22.32 38.38 15.44
C ALA A 89 21.28 38.90 14.44
N THR A 90 21.13 38.21 13.31
CA THR A 90 20.19 38.58 12.24
C THR A 90 18.91 37.76 12.24
N ASP A 91 18.84 36.68 13.04
CA ASP A 91 17.74 35.70 13.05
C ASP A 91 17.48 35.08 11.66
N THR A 92 18.57 34.72 10.96
CA THR A 92 18.50 34.18 9.59
C THR A 92 19.26 32.87 9.43
N ILE A 93 18.76 32.03 8.53
CA ILE A 93 19.44 30.83 8.05
C ILE A 93 20.32 31.21 6.84
N LEU A 94 21.51 30.61 6.72
CA LEU A 94 22.36 30.77 5.55
C LEU A 94 21.69 30.11 4.34
N VAL A 95 21.40 30.90 3.31
CA VAL A 95 20.91 30.42 2.02
C VAL A 95 22.02 30.60 1.00
N ASP A 96 22.85 29.57 0.84
CA ASP A 96 23.97 29.56 -0.10
C ASP A 96 24.05 28.22 -0.83
N GLU A 97 24.00 28.28 -2.17
CA GLU A 97 23.97 27.10 -3.03
C GLU A 97 25.29 26.30 -2.99
N GLN A 98 26.44 26.97 -2.86
CA GLN A 98 27.74 26.30 -2.81
C GLN A 98 27.91 25.56 -1.49
N VAL A 99 27.51 26.16 -0.37
CA VAL A 99 27.51 25.50 0.94
C VAL A 99 26.59 24.28 0.91
N ASN A 100 25.36 24.43 0.41
CA ASN A 100 24.42 23.32 0.28
C ASN A 100 24.96 22.18 -0.61
N HIS A 101 25.63 22.52 -1.72
CA HIS A 101 26.25 21.54 -2.60
C HIS A 101 27.38 20.77 -1.90
N ARG A 102 28.27 21.45 -1.17
CA ARG A 102 29.35 20.80 -0.38
C ARG A 102 28.79 19.85 0.67
N ILE A 103 27.71 20.23 1.34
CA ILE A 103 27.02 19.38 2.33
C ILE A 103 26.45 18.15 1.64
N GLY A 104 25.71 18.34 0.55
CA GLY A 104 25.12 17.24 -0.23
C GLY A 104 26.15 16.24 -0.72
N GLN A 105 27.24 16.71 -1.31
CA GLN A 105 28.34 15.86 -1.78
C GLN A 105 28.97 15.07 -0.62
N ALA A 106 29.24 15.73 0.52
CA ALA A 106 29.78 15.03 1.68
C ALA A 106 28.82 13.96 2.22
N PHE A 107 27.50 14.20 2.16
CA PHE A 107 26.50 13.22 2.60
C PHE A 107 26.41 12.03 1.64
N GLU A 108 26.60 12.24 0.34
CA GLU A 108 26.65 11.15 -0.65
C GLU A 108 27.92 10.28 -0.48
N GLU A 109 29.07 10.90 -0.23
CA GLU A 109 30.35 10.20 -0.12
C GLU A 109 30.58 9.56 1.26
N GLU A 110 30.20 10.24 2.33
CA GLU A 110 30.58 9.88 3.71
C GLU A 110 29.36 9.60 4.61
N GLY A 111 28.14 9.81 4.12
CA GLY A 111 26.92 9.76 4.92
C GLY A 111 26.68 11.01 5.76
N ALA A 112 25.52 11.06 6.43
CA ALA A 112 25.12 12.19 7.27
C ALA A 112 26.08 12.48 8.44
N ASP A 113 26.87 11.48 8.85
CA ASP A 113 27.89 11.62 9.90
C ASP A 113 28.97 12.65 9.55
N ALA A 114 29.15 12.98 8.26
CA ALA A 114 30.03 14.06 7.82
C ALA A 114 29.74 15.39 8.52
N TRP A 115 28.47 15.65 8.88
CA TRP A 115 28.05 16.84 9.59
C TRP A 115 28.60 16.95 11.01
N PHE A 116 28.87 15.81 11.65
CA PHE A 116 29.29 15.74 13.06
C PHE A 116 30.82 15.57 13.21
N LYS A 117 31.57 15.50 12.11
CA LYS A 117 33.03 15.38 12.14
C LYS A 117 33.68 16.68 12.65
N PRO A 118 34.84 16.57 13.34
CA PRO A 118 35.63 17.75 13.70
C PRO A 118 35.97 18.61 12.47
N GLY A 119 35.82 19.93 12.59
CA GLY A 119 36.07 20.85 11.48
C GLY A 119 34.94 20.97 10.45
N ALA A 120 33.78 20.34 10.68
CA ALA A 120 32.66 20.38 9.73
C ALA A 120 32.16 21.81 9.44
N LYS A 121 32.12 22.69 10.46
CA LYS A 121 31.70 24.09 10.27
C LYS A 121 32.62 24.79 9.26
N GLU A 122 33.92 24.72 9.50
CA GLU A 122 34.96 25.35 8.67
C GLU A 122 34.98 24.73 7.27
N ARG A 123 34.86 23.40 7.19
CA ARG A 123 34.79 22.65 5.92
C ARG A 123 33.64 23.13 5.04
N PHE A 124 32.44 23.27 5.59
CA PHE A 124 31.25 23.58 4.80
C PHE A 124 31.12 25.09 4.51
N LEU A 125 31.36 25.96 5.50
CA LEU A 125 31.35 27.41 5.28
C LEU A 125 32.48 27.81 4.31
N GLY A 126 33.69 27.32 4.51
CA GLY A 126 34.86 27.75 3.75
C GLY A 126 34.94 29.27 3.65
N ASN A 127 35.08 29.79 2.43
CA ASN A 127 35.09 31.24 2.14
C ASN A 127 33.72 31.78 1.70
N ALA A 128 32.62 31.06 1.92
CA ALA A 128 31.30 31.45 1.42
C ALA A 128 30.70 32.66 2.17
N VAL A 129 31.19 32.93 3.38
CA VAL A 129 30.75 34.05 4.22
C VAL A 129 31.95 34.85 4.72
N PRO A 130 31.86 36.19 4.79
CA PRO A 130 32.96 37.04 5.25
C PRO A 130 33.27 36.84 6.74
N ASP A 131 32.25 36.56 7.56
CA ASP A 131 32.35 36.42 9.02
C ASP A 131 31.83 35.05 9.48
N PRO A 132 32.60 33.95 9.29
CA PRO A 132 32.15 32.59 9.63
C PRO A 132 31.84 32.40 11.12
N ASP A 133 32.39 33.24 12.01
CA ASP A 133 32.13 33.19 13.45
C ASP A 133 30.71 33.58 13.82
N ASN A 134 30.04 34.40 12.99
CA ASN A 134 28.64 34.78 13.20
C ASN A 134 27.64 33.66 12.89
N TRP A 135 28.11 32.54 12.31
CA TRP A 135 27.28 31.43 11.89
C TRP A 135 27.43 30.23 12.82
N LYS A 136 26.32 29.77 13.37
CA LYS A 136 26.24 28.59 14.22
C LYS A 136 25.79 27.38 13.40
N LYS A 137 26.56 26.31 13.46
CA LYS A 137 26.17 25.00 12.89
C LYS A 137 25.09 24.40 13.77
N ILE A 138 23.97 23.98 13.19
CA ILE A 138 22.88 23.35 13.93
C ILE A 138 23.12 21.85 14.07
N ASP A 139 23.08 21.33 15.30
CA ASP A 139 23.29 19.91 15.61
C ASP A 139 21.99 19.16 15.94
N ASP A 140 20.84 19.85 15.92
CA ASP A 140 19.54 19.18 15.97
C ASP A 140 19.36 18.27 14.76
N ILE A 141 18.67 17.14 14.95
CA ILE A 141 18.29 16.24 13.86
C ILE A 141 16.83 16.45 13.46
N LEU A 142 16.50 16.02 12.25
CA LEU A 142 15.16 16.01 11.70
C LEU A 142 14.27 14.97 12.41
N ASP A 143 12.98 15.25 12.41
CA ASP A 143 11.94 14.31 12.81
C ASP A 143 11.90 13.15 11.82
N VAL A 144 11.73 11.92 12.30
CA VAL A 144 11.67 10.72 11.45
C VAL A 144 10.49 10.76 10.46
N TRP A 145 9.44 11.53 10.77
CA TRP A 145 8.35 11.79 9.83
C TRP A 145 8.76 12.69 8.67
N PHE A 146 9.75 13.58 8.86
CA PHE A 146 10.34 14.34 7.75
C PHE A 146 11.17 13.43 6.85
N GLU A 147 12.02 12.58 7.44
CA GLU A 147 12.82 11.61 6.67
C GLU A 147 11.94 10.68 5.83
N SER A 148 10.93 10.06 6.44
CA SER A 148 9.96 9.23 5.69
C SER A 148 9.09 10.07 4.75
N GLY A 149 8.70 11.28 5.13
CA GLY A 149 7.90 12.18 4.30
C GLY A 149 8.59 12.61 3.01
N THR A 150 9.93 12.67 2.99
CA THR A 150 10.72 13.05 1.82
C THR A 150 10.97 11.89 0.84
N THR A 151 10.47 10.66 1.10
CA THR A 151 10.75 9.48 0.25
C THR A 151 10.36 9.68 -1.22
N HIS A 152 9.31 10.46 -1.50
CA HIS A 152 8.96 10.80 -2.88
C HIS A 152 10.07 11.59 -3.60
N SER A 153 10.89 12.34 -2.87
CA SER A 153 11.97 13.16 -3.43
C SER A 153 13.21 12.32 -3.75
N TRP A 154 13.63 11.43 -2.83
CA TRP A 154 14.88 10.69 -3.00
C TRP A 154 14.71 9.24 -3.50
N VAL A 155 13.48 8.71 -3.53
CA VAL A 155 13.14 7.44 -4.20
C VAL A 155 12.51 7.69 -5.56
N LEU A 156 11.33 8.31 -5.60
CA LEU A 156 10.53 8.37 -6.84
C LEU A 156 11.14 9.29 -7.90
N ARG A 157 11.93 10.28 -7.49
CA ARG A 157 12.61 11.23 -8.40
C ARG A 157 14.10 10.89 -8.58
N ASN A 158 14.52 9.67 -8.27
CA ASN A 158 15.88 9.21 -8.47
C ASN A 158 15.98 8.27 -9.68
N PRO A 159 16.05 8.81 -10.92
CA PRO A 159 16.09 7.98 -12.12
C PRO A 159 17.39 7.19 -12.26
N GLN A 160 18.46 7.58 -11.54
CA GLN A 160 19.73 6.84 -11.57
C GLN A 160 19.61 5.50 -10.85
N LYS A 161 18.90 5.46 -9.70
CA LYS A 161 18.67 4.22 -8.95
C LYS A 161 17.38 3.51 -9.36
N TRP A 162 16.34 4.27 -9.71
CA TRP A 162 14.99 3.77 -9.96
C TRP A 162 14.41 4.41 -11.24
N PRO A 163 14.89 4.03 -12.43
CA PRO A 163 14.53 4.68 -13.69
C PRO A 163 13.05 4.58 -14.05
N ASP A 164 12.37 3.53 -13.60
CA ASP A 164 10.96 3.26 -13.93
C ASP A 164 9.97 3.88 -12.93
N MET A 165 10.45 4.58 -11.90
CA MET A 165 9.58 5.23 -10.92
C MET A 165 8.97 6.50 -11.48
N GLN A 166 7.73 6.78 -11.06
CA GLN A 166 6.98 7.96 -11.46
C GLN A 166 6.69 8.84 -10.24
N PHE A 167 6.71 10.15 -10.46
CA PHE A 167 6.33 11.15 -9.48
C PHE A 167 5.35 12.15 -10.13
N PRO A 168 4.15 12.38 -9.55
CA PRO A 168 3.57 11.73 -8.35
C PRO A 168 3.38 10.20 -8.48
N ALA A 169 3.36 9.49 -7.35
CA ALA A 169 3.02 8.07 -7.33
C ALA A 169 1.56 7.83 -7.72
N GLY A 170 1.25 6.70 -8.37
CA GLY A 170 -0.15 6.33 -8.66
C GLY A 170 -0.99 6.12 -7.39
N MET A 171 -0.40 5.51 -6.37
CA MET A 171 -1.07 5.24 -5.08
C MET A 171 -0.06 5.18 -3.94
N TYR A 172 -0.46 5.70 -2.77
CA TYR A 172 0.11 5.33 -1.48
C TYR A 172 -0.87 4.39 -0.75
N LEU A 173 -0.37 3.31 -0.15
CA LEU A 173 -1.16 2.29 0.52
C LEU A 173 -0.55 1.94 1.87
N GLU A 174 -1.25 2.24 2.97
CA GLU A 174 -0.80 1.95 4.33
C GLU A 174 -1.97 1.88 5.32
N GLY A 175 -1.66 1.53 6.57
CA GLY A 175 -2.61 1.49 7.68
C GLY A 175 -3.21 2.85 8.06
N SER A 176 -4.36 2.80 8.73
CA SER A 176 -5.12 4.01 9.11
C SER A 176 -4.37 4.98 10.03
N ASP A 177 -3.33 4.55 10.73
CA ASP A 177 -2.44 5.43 11.50
C ASP A 177 -1.62 6.39 10.65
N GLN A 178 -1.35 6.05 9.37
CA GLN A 178 -0.53 6.89 8.49
C GLN A 178 -1.21 8.21 8.07
N HIS A 179 -2.51 8.38 8.32
CA HIS A 179 -3.19 9.69 8.23
C HIS A 179 -2.59 10.75 9.16
N ARG A 180 -1.93 10.33 10.24
CA ARG A 180 -1.16 11.20 11.16
C ARG A 180 0.34 11.03 11.03
N GLY A 181 0.79 10.03 10.27
CA GLY A 181 2.17 9.68 10.04
C GLY A 181 2.58 9.99 8.60
N TRP A 182 2.88 8.95 7.84
CA TRP A 182 3.55 9.06 6.56
C TRP A 182 2.74 9.74 5.45
N PHE A 183 1.43 9.47 5.32
CA PHE A 183 0.60 10.18 4.34
C PHE A 183 0.59 11.68 4.60
N HIS A 184 0.57 12.03 5.89
CA HIS A 184 0.52 13.40 6.38
C HIS A 184 1.83 14.13 6.10
N SER A 185 2.97 13.56 6.51
CA SER A 185 4.26 14.21 6.32
C SER A 185 4.68 14.27 4.86
N SER A 186 4.39 13.23 4.06
CA SER A 186 4.67 13.24 2.62
C SER A 186 3.84 14.29 1.88
N LEU A 187 2.58 14.48 2.27
CA LEU A 187 1.73 15.55 1.74
C LEU A 187 2.34 16.92 2.02
N LEU A 188 2.70 17.18 3.29
CA LEU A 188 3.24 18.48 3.70
C LEU A 188 4.57 18.78 3.00
N GLU A 189 5.48 17.80 2.93
CA GLU A 189 6.75 17.96 2.21
C GLU A 189 6.48 18.33 0.75
N SER A 190 5.75 17.49 0.02
CA SER A 190 5.55 17.70 -1.41
C SER A 190 4.75 18.96 -1.72
N CYS A 191 3.81 19.37 -0.86
CA CYS A 191 3.11 20.65 -1.02
C CYS A 191 4.04 21.85 -0.79
N ALA A 192 4.97 21.73 0.16
CA ALA A 192 5.96 22.77 0.41
C ALA A 192 6.96 22.91 -0.75
N THR A 193 7.44 21.79 -1.28
CA THR A 193 8.51 21.75 -2.29
C THR A 193 8.02 21.76 -3.74
N ASN A 194 6.87 21.16 -4.02
CA ASN A 194 6.33 20.97 -5.39
C ASN A 194 4.94 21.59 -5.60
N GLY A 195 4.22 21.93 -4.52
CA GLY A 195 2.88 22.54 -4.59
C GLY A 195 1.72 21.56 -4.78
N PHE A 196 1.96 20.25 -4.79
CA PHE A 196 0.95 19.19 -4.95
C PHE A 196 1.28 17.95 -4.11
N ALA A 197 0.30 17.04 -3.94
CA ALA A 197 0.48 15.80 -3.19
C ALA A 197 1.42 14.81 -3.91
N PRO A 198 2.24 14.02 -3.20
CA PRO A 198 3.17 13.09 -3.85
C PRO A 198 2.49 11.83 -4.41
N TYR A 199 1.16 11.75 -4.34
CA TYR A 199 0.34 10.62 -4.74
C TYR A 199 -0.95 11.08 -5.45
N ALA A 200 -1.37 10.34 -6.47
CA ALA A 200 -2.64 10.53 -7.16
C ALA A 200 -3.82 9.91 -6.39
N SER A 201 -3.55 8.85 -5.61
CA SER A 201 -4.54 8.22 -4.76
C SER A 201 -3.96 7.69 -3.44
N VAL A 202 -4.82 7.50 -2.45
CA VAL A 202 -4.49 6.90 -1.16
C VAL A 202 -5.45 5.76 -0.87
N LEU A 203 -4.92 4.55 -0.65
CA LEU A 203 -5.67 3.42 -0.11
C LEU A 203 -5.30 3.25 1.37
N THR A 204 -6.32 3.12 2.21
CA THR A 204 -6.12 2.90 3.64
C THR A 204 -6.76 1.60 4.08
N HIS A 205 -6.01 0.81 4.84
CA HIS A 205 -6.54 -0.37 5.51
C HIS A 205 -6.57 -0.22 7.04
N GLY A 206 -7.41 -1.02 7.69
CA GLY A 206 -7.47 -1.15 9.14
C GLY A 206 -6.28 -1.93 9.72
N PHE A 207 -6.30 -2.11 11.03
CA PHE A 207 -5.30 -2.90 11.75
C PHE A 207 -5.66 -4.38 11.78
N THR A 208 -4.66 -5.24 11.88
CA THR A 208 -4.88 -6.64 12.24
C THR A 208 -4.98 -6.81 13.75
N LEU A 209 -6.05 -7.46 14.19
CA LEU A 209 -6.39 -7.80 15.58
C LEU A 209 -6.41 -9.34 15.74
N ASP A 210 -6.35 -9.81 16.99
CA ASP A 210 -6.52 -11.23 17.28
C ASP A 210 -7.96 -11.71 16.97
N GLY A 211 -8.20 -13.02 17.10
CA GLY A 211 -9.52 -13.63 16.82
C GLY A 211 -10.67 -13.07 17.66
N GLU A 212 -10.37 -12.50 18.83
CA GLU A 212 -11.33 -11.85 19.73
C GLU A 212 -11.48 -10.35 19.45
N GLY A 213 -10.72 -9.79 18.50
CA GLY A 213 -10.72 -8.36 18.18
C GLY A 213 -9.89 -7.51 19.13
N ARG A 214 -8.91 -8.08 19.84
CA ARG A 214 -7.98 -7.34 20.69
C ARG A 214 -6.70 -7.04 19.92
N LYS A 215 -6.04 -5.94 20.30
CA LYS A 215 -4.73 -5.59 19.77
C LYS A 215 -3.72 -6.71 20.05
N MET A 216 -3.03 -7.17 19.02
CA MET A 216 -1.99 -8.19 19.18
C MET A 216 -0.77 -7.62 19.91
N SER A 217 -0.22 -8.41 20.83
CA SER A 217 1.09 -8.13 21.43
C SER A 217 1.83 -9.41 21.78
N LYS A 218 3.15 -9.39 21.62
CA LYS A 218 4.01 -10.53 21.97
C LYS A 218 3.92 -10.90 23.45
N SER A 219 3.77 -9.91 24.34
CA SER A 219 3.68 -10.12 25.78
C SER A 219 2.37 -10.78 26.23
N VAL A 220 1.27 -10.54 25.53
CA VAL A 220 -0.03 -11.19 25.81
C VAL A 220 -0.11 -12.58 25.17
N GLY A 221 0.77 -12.89 24.21
CA GLY A 221 0.80 -14.19 23.54
C GLY A 221 -0.31 -14.39 22.50
N ASN A 222 -1.07 -13.35 22.17
CA ASN A 222 -2.19 -13.38 21.21
C ASN A 222 -1.77 -13.00 19.77
N THR A 223 -0.49 -13.16 19.42
CA THR A 223 0.02 -12.76 18.10
C THR A 223 -0.02 -13.93 17.14
N THR A 224 -0.61 -13.73 15.96
CA THR A 224 -0.48 -14.66 14.83
C THR A 224 0.59 -14.12 13.88
N ALA A 225 1.78 -14.72 13.86
CA ALA A 225 2.84 -14.29 12.98
C ALA A 225 2.58 -14.78 11.54
N PRO A 226 2.76 -13.93 10.50
CA PRO A 226 2.59 -14.35 9.11
C PRO A 226 3.42 -15.58 8.74
N GLN A 227 4.66 -15.68 9.25
CA GLN A 227 5.56 -16.80 8.97
C GLN A 227 5.05 -18.14 9.51
N ASP A 228 4.36 -18.14 10.65
CA ASP A 228 3.79 -19.36 11.21
C ASP A 228 2.63 -19.88 10.34
N VAL A 229 1.78 -18.95 9.86
CA VAL A 229 0.68 -19.28 8.94
C VAL A 229 1.22 -19.79 7.61
N ILE A 230 2.22 -19.10 7.03
CA ILE A 230 2.85 -19.51 5.76
C ILE A 230 3.46 -20.89 5.88
N LYS A 231 4.21 -21.16 6.97
CA LYS A 231 4.85 -22.45 7.20
C LYS A 231 3.83 -23.59 7.35
N GLN A 232 2.71 -23.34 8.01
CA GLN A 232 1.72 -24.37 8.31
C GLN A 232 0.70 -24.59 7.19
N TYR A 233 0.29 -23.52 6.51
CA TYR A 233 -0.86 -23.54 5.59
C TYR A 233 -0.52 -23.07 4.17
N GLY A 234 0.62 -22.40 3.98
CA GLY A 234 1.02 -21.81 2.70
C GLY A 234 0.66 -20.31 2.59
N ALA A 235 1.40 -19.59 1.74
CA ALA A 235 1.23 -18.15 1.58
C ALA A 235 -0.14 -17.76 0.96
N ASP A 236 -0.63 -18.56 0.02
CA ASP A 236 -1.93 -18.31 -0.64
C ASP A 236 -3.11 -18.33 0.33
N ILE A 237 -3.02 -19.06 1.44
CA ILE A 237 -4.05 -19.03 2.49
C ILE A 237 -4.13 -17.65 3.13
N LEU A 238 -2.97 -17.04 3.44
CA LEU A 238 -2.93 -15.70 4.01
C LEU A 238 -3.40 -14.65 3.00
N ARG A 239 -3.01 -14.80 1.72
CA ARG A 239 -3.44 -13.91 0.64
C ARG A 239 -4.96 -13.98 0.41
N LEU A 240 -5.52 -15.18 0.42
CA LEU A 240 -6.97 -15.38 0.32
C LEU A 240 -7.71 -14.78 1.51
N TRP A 241 -7.18 -14.96 2.73
CA TRP A 241 -7.74 -14.33 3.92
C TRP A 241 -7.77 -12.80 3.82
N VAL A 242 -6.70 -12.18 3.31
CA VAL A 242 -6.69 -10.73 3.06
C VAL A 242 -7.73 -10.36 2.00
N ALA A 243 -7.73 -11.06 0.85
CA ALA A 243 -8.60 -10.72 -0.27
C ALA A 243 -10.10 -10.89 0.04
N GLN A 244 -10.48 -11.86 0.87
CA GLN A 244 -11.89 -12.06 1.26
C GLN A 244 -12.33 -11.13 2.42
N SER A 245 -11.40 -10.39 3.02
CA SER A 245 -11.68 -9.49 4.13
C SER A 245 -12.01 -8.08 3.65
N ASP A 246 -12.83 -7.37 4.42
CA ASP A 246 -13.06 -5.94 4.19
C ASP A 246 -11.91 -5.15 4.85
N TYR A 247 -10.88 -4.83 4.08
CA TYR A 247 -9.68 -4.16 4.61
C TYR A 247 -9.95 -2.74 5.11
N SER A 248 -11.10 -2.13 4.80
CA SER A 248 -11.41 -0.78 5.27
C SER A 248 -11.67 -0.75 6.78
N ASP A 249 -12.03 -1.90 7.35
CA ASP A 249 -12.19 -2.15 8.78
C ASP A 249 -10.95 -2.83 9.39
N ASP A 250 -10.90 -2.87 10.73
CA ASP A 250 -9.94 -3.69 11.45
C ASP A 250 -10.20 -5.19 11.21
N LEU A 251 -9.17 -5.91 10.79
CA LEU A 251 -9.24 -7.32 10.42
C LEU A 251 -8.92 -8.23 11.58
N ARG A 252 -9.69 -9.30 11.76
CA ARG A 252 -9.42 -10.32 12.78
C ARG A 252 -8.69 -11.51 12.17
N ILE A 253 -7.69 -12.01 12.87
CA ILE A 253 -6.98 -13.23 12.50
C ILE A 253 -6.85 -14.17 13.70
N GLY A 254 -7.09 -15.45 13.47
CA GLY A 254 -7.05 -16.49 14.50
C GLY A 254 -7.14 -17.88 13.86
N LYS A 255 -6.92 -18.91 14.66
CA LYS A 255 -6.85 -20.30 14.16
C LYS A 255 -8.14 -20.73 13.44
N GLU A 256 -9.29 -20.37 14.00
CA GLU A 256 -10.61 -20.69 13.45
C GLU A 256 -10.84 -20.00 12.11
N ILE A 257 -10.48 -18.72 12.01
CA ILE A 257 -10.58 -17.91 10.79
C ILE A 257 -9.67 -18.48 9.68
N ILE A 258 -8.44 -18.85 10.04
CA ILE A 258 -7.50 -19.46 9.10
C ILE A 258 -8.01 -20.82 8.64
N ASN A 259 -8.51 -21.68 9.54
CA ASN A 259 -9.09 -22.96 9.16
C ASN A 259 -10.28 -22.81 8.21
N SER A 260 -11.17 -21.84 8.46
CA SER A 260 -12.27 -21.53 7.53
C SER A 260 -11.76 -21.08 6.15
N THR A 261 -10.67 -20.31 6.11
CA THR A 261 -10.02 -19.90 4.86
C THR A 261 -9.40 -21.10 4.13
N VAL A 262 -8.78 -22.02 4.87
CA VAL A 262 -8.24 -23.28 4.32
C VAL A 262 -9.34 -24.13 3.67
N ASP A 263 -10.50 -24.24 4.32
CA ASP A 263 -11.62 -25.01 3.76
C ASP A 263 -12.19 -24.34 2.51
N SER A 264 -12.26 -23.01 2.48
CA SER A 264 -12.67 -22.24 1.29
C SER A 264 -11.67 -22.43 0.14
N TYR A 265 -10.37 -22.34 0.44
CA TYR A 265 -9.30 -22.60 -0.51
C TYR A 265 -9.36 -24.03 -1.08
N ARG A 266 -9.60 -25.05 -0.24
CA ARG A 266 -9.70 -26.45 -0.71
C ARG A 266 -10.83 -26.64 -1.71
N LYS A 267 -11.99 -26.01 -1.49
CA LYS A 267 -13.11 -26.05 -2.45
C LYS A 267 -12.71 -25.43 -3.78
N LEU A 268 -12.12 -24.24 -3.75
CA LEU A 268 -11.61 -23.55 -4.94
C LEU A 268 -10.59 -24.43 -5.69
N ARG A 269 -9.58 -24.97 -4.99
CA ARG A 269 -8.56 -25.84 -5.57
C ARG A 269 -9.15 -27.12 -6.17
N ASN A 270 -10.17 -27.71 -5.56
CA ASN A 270 -10.83 -28.90 -6.08
C ASN A 270 -11.57 -28.62 -7.40
N THR A 271 -12.22 -27.45 -7.55
CA THR A 271 -12.83 -27.04 -8.81
C THR A 271 -11.77 -26.91 -9.91
N VAL A 272 -10.65 -26.25 -9.62
CA VAL A 272 -9.53 -26.12 -10.57
C VAL A 272 -8.95 -27.49 -10.94
N ARG A 273 -8.74 -28.37 -9.95
CA ARG A 273 -8.26 -29.74 -10.19
C ARG A 273 -9.20 -30.52 -11.11
N TRP A 274 -10.52 -30.39 -10.91
CA TRP A 274 -11.50 -31.07 -11.76
C TRP A 274 -11.46 -30.55 -13.21
N LEU A 275 -11.29 -29.23 -13.40
CA LEU A 275 -11.08 -28.64 -14.72
C LEU A 275 -9.87 -29.26 -15.41
N ILE A 276 -8.69 -29.20 -14.77
CA ILE A 276 -7.43 -29.75 -15.31
C ILE A 276 -7.57 -31.23 -15.70
N GLY A 277 -8.21 -32.03 -14.83
CA GLY A 277 -8.40 -33.46 -15.08
C GLY A 277 -9.21 -33.77 -16.35
N ASN A 278 -10.19 -32.93 -16.69
CA ASN A 278 -10.95 -33.09 -17.93
C ASN A 278 -10.23 -32.48 -19.15
N LEU A 279 -9.47 -31.40 -18.94
CA LEU A 279 -8.71 -30.73 -19.99
C LEU A 279 -7.54 -31.57 -20.54
N ALA A 280 -7.10 -32.61 -19.82
CA ALA A 280 -6.18 -33.62 -20.37
C ALA A 280 -6.69 -34.30 -21.66
N HIS A 281 -7.99 -34.22 -21.94
CA HIS A 281 -8.61 -34.78 -23.14
C HIS A 281 -8.98 -33.73 -24.21
N ARG A 282 -8.65 -32.46 -24.00
CA ARG A 282 -8.92 -31.35 -24.92
C ARG A 282 -7.83 -31.32 -26.00
N LYS A 283 -8.25 -31.24 -27.27
CA LYS A 283 -7.35 -30.98 -28.41
C LYS A 283 -7.77 -29.72 -29.14
N ALA A 284 -6.82 -28.86 -29.51
CA ALA A 284 -7.12 -27.53 -30.08
C ALA A 284 -8.04 -27.55 -31.31
N ASP A 285 -7.94 -28.58 -32.15
CA ASP A 285 -8.75 -28.77 -33.36
C ASP A 285 -10.20 -29.21 -33.09
N GLU A 286 -10.53 -29.57 -31.85
CA GLU A 286 -11.86 -30.02 -31.43
C GLU A 286 -12.77 -28.87 -30.92
N THR A 287 -12.40 -27.61 -31.18
CA THR A 287 -13.16 -26.42 -30.75
C THR A 287 -14.54 -26.38 -31.42
N VAL A 288 -15.60 -26.17 -30.62
CA VAL A 288 -16.98 -26.03 -31.13
C VAL A 288 -17.36 -24.55 -31.20
N ASP A 289 -17.97 -24.12 -32.31
CA ASP A 289 -18.49 -22.76 -32.47
C ASP A 289 -19.67 -22.52 -31.51
N TYR A 290 -19.77 -21.32 -30.93
CA TYR A 290 -20.84 -20.94 -30.01
C TYR A 290 -22.25 -21.26 -30.51
N ARG A 291 -22.49 -21.14 -31.83
CA ARG A 291 -23.81 -21.42 -32.45
C ARG A 291 -24.17 -22.90 -32.46
N ASP A 292 -23.15 -23.77 -32.45
CA ASP A 292 -23.30 -25.22 -32.47
C ASP A 292 -23.26 -25.82 -31.05
N MET A 293 -23.03 -24.99 -30.03
CA MET A 293 -23.02 -25.41 -28.64
C MET A 293 -24.44 -25.67 -28.10
N PRO A 294 -24.64 -26.72 -27.30
CA PRO A 294 -25.88 -26.88 -26.55
C PRO A 294 -26.12 -25.70 -25.60
N GLU A 295 -27.40 -25.48 -25.23
CA GLU A 295 -27.82 -24.32 -24.45
C GLU A 295 -27.12 -24.19 -23.09
N LEU A 296 -26.77 -25.31 -22.47
CA LEU A 296 -26.09 -25.31 -21.17
C LEU A 296 -24.66 -24.75 -21.26
N GLU A 297 -23.90 -25.07 -22.32
CA GLU A 297 -22.59 -24.46 -22.58
C GLU A 297 -22.72 -22.96 -22.79
N ARG A 298 -23.72 -22.55 -23.59
CA ARG A 298 -24.00 -21.14 -23.86
C ARG A 298 -24.36 -20.37 -22.59
N LEU A 299 -25.08 -21.01 -21.66
CA LEU A 299 -25.40 -20.45 -20.35
C LEU A 299 -24.15 -20.23 -19.50
N VAL A 300 -23.23 -21.20 -19.44
CA VAL A 300 -21.98 -21.06 -18.67
C VAL A 300 -21.10 -19.95 -19.26
N LEU A 301 -20.99 -19.87 -20.59
CA LEU A 301 -20.26 -18.79 -21.25
C LEU A 301 -20.89 -17.41 -20.99
N HIS A 302 -22.22 -17.33 -20.94
CA HIS A 302 -22.91 -16.10 -20.57
C HIS A 302 -22.57 -15.68 -19.13
N LYS A 303 -22.64 -16.61 -18.17
CA LYS A 303 -22.24 -16.36 -16.77
C LYS A 303 -20.78 -15.92 -16.65
N LEU A 304 -19.88 -16.53 -17.44
CA LEU A 304 -18.49 -16.15 -17.49
C LEU A 304 -18.31 -14.70 -17.98
N ARG A 305 -19.10 -14.29 -18.98
CA ARG A 305 -19.09 -12.91 -19.48
C ARG A 305 -19.63 -11.90 -18.46
N GLU A 306 -20.68 -12.24 -17.71
CA GLU A 306 -21.17 -11.38 -16.62
C GLU A 306 -20.11 -11.23 -15.52
N LEU A 307 -19.43 -12.33 -15.18
CA LEU A 307 -18.40 -12.37 -14.16
C LEU A 307 -17.15 -11.55 -14.53
N ASP A 308 -16.76 -11.53 -15.80
CA ASP A 308 -15.67 -10.67 -16.31
C ASP A 308 -15.89 -9.20 -15.96
N GLY A 309 -17.12 -8.69 -16.15
CA GLY A 309 -17.46 -7.32 -15.78
C GLY A 309 -17.32 -7.05 -14.28
N VAL A 310 -17.83 -7.97 -13.46
CA VAL A 310 -17.75 -7.87 -12.00
C VAL A 310 -16.31 -7.89 -11.49
N VAL A 311 -15.48 -8.79 -12.02
CA VAL A 311 -14.08 -8.94 -11.60
C VAL A 311 -13.26 -7.72 -11.98
N ARG A 312 -13.43 -7.18 -13.20
CA ARG A 312 -12.71 -5.98 -13.65
C ARG A 312 -13.06 -4.77 -12.80
N GLU A 313 -14.35 -4.51 -12.62
CA GLU A 313 -14.83 -3.40 -11.79
C GLU A 313 -14.26 -3.49 -10.36
N ALA A 314 -14.31 -4.69 -9.77
CA ALA A 314 -13.83 -4.93 -8.42
C ALA A 314 -12.30 -4.77 -8.30
N TYR A 315 -11.52 -5.16 -9.30
CA TYR A 315 -10.07 -4.88 -9.31
C TYR A 315 -9.78 -3.38 -9.45
N GLU A 316 -10.50 -2.67 -10.32
CA GLU A 316 -10.35 -1.23 -10.54
C GLU A 316 -10.73 -0.42 -9.29
N SER A 317 -11.74 -0.87 -8.53
CA SER A 317 -12.19 -0.23 -7.30
C SER A 317 -11.49 -0.74 -6.04
N TYR A 318 -10.51 -1.65 -6.18
CA TYR A 318 -9.82 -2.32 -5.08
C TYR A 318 -10.79 -3.05 -4.11
N ASP A 319 -11.88 -3.64 -4.59
CA ASP A 319 -12.83 -4.45 -3.81
C ASP A 319 -12.54 -5.95 -4.01
N TYR A 320 -11.44 -6.42 -3.42
CA TYR A 320 -11.01 -7.82 -3.57
C TYR A 320 -12.00 -8.82 -2.96
N LYS A 321 -12.78 -8.40 -1.97
CA LYS A 321 -13.79 -9.25 -1.31
C LYS A 321 -14.91 -9.59 -2.26
N ARG A 322 -15.36 -8.63 -3.07
CA ARG A 322 -16.35 -8.86 -4.14
C ARG A 322 -15.86 -9.89 -5.15
N ILE A 323 -14.57 -9.88 -5.51
CA ILE A 323 -13.96 -10.88 -6.41
C ILE A 323 -14.04 -12.26 -5.78
N VAL A 324 -13.52 -12.44 -4.56
CA VAL A 324 -13.50 -13.75 -3.91
C VAL A 324 -14.91 -14.30 -3.71
N ALA A 325 -15.87 -13.45 -3.31
CA ALA A 325 -17.26 -13.86 -3.12
C ALA A 325 -17.92 -14.29 -4.45
N ALA A 326 -17.79 -13.50 -5.51
CA ALA A 326 -18.38 -13.79 -6.81
C ALA A 326 -17.80 -15.07 -7.43
N LEU A 327 -16.47 -15.21 -7.43
CA LEU A 327 -15.79 -16.39 -7.96
C LEU A 327 -16.12 -17.64 -7.12
N SER A 328 -16.14 -17.53 -5.79
CA SER A 328 -16.51 -18.66 -4.93
C SER A 328 -17.94 -19.11 -5.16
N ASN A 329 -18.87 -18.18 -5.38
CA ASN A 329 -20.25 -18.53 -5.70
C ASN A 329 -20.34 -19.26 -7.05
N PHE A 330 -19.71 -18.70 -8.08
CA PHE A 330 -19.68 -19.31 -9.42
C PHE A 330 -19.07 -20.72 -9.40
N MET A 331 -17.93 -20.89 -8.73
CA MET A 331 -17.22 -22.17 -8.65
C MET A 331 -17.99 -23.23 -7.86
N ASN A 332 -18.71 -22.86 -6.79
CA ASN A 332 -19.43 -23.80 -5.96
C ASN A 332 -20.81 -24.14 -6.53
N ILE A 333 -21.58 -23.13 -6.92
CA ILE A 333 -22.99 -23.27 -7.30
C ILE A 333 -23.13 -23.57 -8.79
N ASP A 334 -22.65 -22.66 -9.65
CA ASP A 334 -22.85 -22.76 -11.09
C ASP A 334 -21.99 -23.87 -11.71
N LEU A 335 -20.75 -24.03 -11.23
CA LEU A 335 -19.82 -25.05 -11.72
C LEU A 335 -19.98 -26.38 -10.96
N SER A 336 -19.48 -26.47 -9.72
CA SER A 336 -19.35 -27.75 -9.03
C SER A 336 -20.69 -28.46 -8.77
N ALA A 337 -21.70 -27.74 -8.28
CA ALA A 337 -22.98 -28.33 -7.90
C ALA A 337 -23.93 -28.52 -9.09
N PHE A 338 -23.72 -27.80 -10.19
CA PHE A 338 -24.61 -27.81 -11.35
C PHE A 338 -23.91 -28.29 -12.62
N TYR A 339 -23.11 -27.43 -13.26
CA TYR A 339 -22.58 -27.72 -14.59
C TYR A 339 -21.69 -28.96 -14.63
N PHE A 340 -20.76 -29.09 -13.68
CA PHE A 340 -19.83 -30.22 -13.63
C PHE A 340 -20.57 -31.53 -13.38
N ASP A 341 -21.56 -31.52 -12.48
CA ASP A 341 -22.32 -32.71 -12.16
C ASP A 341 -23.14 -33.20 -13.37
N VAL A 342 -23.82 -32.28 -14.05
CA VAL A 342 -24.57 -32.56 -15.28
C VAL A 342 -23.65 -33.02 -16.42
N ARG A 343 -22.43 -32.48 -16.52
CA ARG A 343 -21.50 -32.80 -17.61
C ARG A 343 -20.62 -34.01 -17.41
N LYS A 344 -20.60 -34.65 -16.24
CA LYS A 344 -19.93 -35.95 -16.07
C LYS A 344 -20.43 -36.99 -17.08
N ASP A 345 -21.73 -37.07 -17.32
CA ASP A 345 -22.31 -38.00 -18.30
C ASP A 345 -21.73 -37.78 -19.71
N ALA A 346 -21.76 -36.54 -20.19
CA ALA A 346 -21.23 -36.20 -21.51
C ALA A 346 -19.70 -36.38 -21.60
N LEU A 347 -18.96 -36.03 -20.55
CA LEU A 347 -17.50 -36.09 -20.56
C LEU A 347 -16.99 -37.53 -20.47
N TYR A 348 -17.68 -38.40 -19.73
CA TYR A 348 -17.24 -39.75 -19.42
C TYR A 348 -17.86 -40.84 -20.30
N CYS A 349 -19.07 -40.60 -20.84
CA CYS A 349 -19.82 -41.63 -21.56
C CYS A 349 -20.00 -41.34 -23.05
N ASP A 350 -19.99 -40.07 -23.49
CA ASP A 350 -20.13 -39.78 -24.91
C ASP A 350 -18.89 -40.20 -25.72
N PRO A 351 -19.07 -40.57 -27.00
CA PRO A 351 -17.96 -40.73 -27.93
C PRO A 351 -17.12 -39.45 -28.03
N ILE A 352 -15.81 -39.60 -28.26
CA ILE A 352 -14.88 -38.47 -28.43
C ILE A 352 -15.34 -37.49 -29.51
N SER A 353 -15.98 -37.99 -30.57
CA SER A 353 -16.52 -37.18 -31.68
C SER A 353 -17.80 -36.40 -31.35
N SER A 354 -18.45 -36.65 -30.21
CA SER A 354 -19.69 -35.98 -29.79
C SER A 354 -19.51 -34.47 -29.74
N VAL A 355 -20.39 -33.73 -30.42
CA VAL A 355 -20.43 -32.25 -30.35
C VAL A 355 -20.65 -31.81 -28.90
N ARG A 356 -21.52 -32.50 -28.15
CA ARG A 356 -21.80 -32.21 -26.74
C ARG A 356 -20.55 -32.32 -25.87
N ARG A 357 -19.78 -33.39 -26.05
CA ARG A 357 -18.51 -33.61 -25.33
C ARG A 357 -17.47 -32.55 -25.68
N ARG A 358 -17.27 -32.29 -26.97
CA ARG A 358 -16.32 -31.28 -27.47
C ARG A 358 -16.68 -29.86 -27.03
N ALA A 359 -17.97 -29.51 -27.07
CA ALA A 359 -18.48 -28.23 -26.59
C ALA A 359 -18.25 -28.07 -25.08
N SER A 360 -18.50 -29.14 -24.31
CA SER A 360 -18.22 -29.15 -22.87
C SER A 360 -16.74 -28.85 -22.60
N LEU A 361 -15.82 -29.56 -23.26
CA LEU A 361 -14.37 -29.32 -23.12
C LEU A 361 -13.94 -27.92 -23.57
N THR A 362 -14.54 -27.38 -24.64
CA THR A 362 -14.29 -26.00 -25.11
C THR A 362 -14.70 -24.98 -24.05
N VAL A 363 -15.81 -25.20 -23.34
CA VAL A 363 -16.24 -24.31 -22.25
C VAL A 363 -15.37 -24.48 -21.00
N LEU A 364 -14.98 -25.71 -20.65
CA LEU A 364 -14.08 -25.94 -19.51
C LEU A 364 -12.73 -25.24 -19.69
N GLU A 365 -12.20 -25.19 -20.92
CA GLU A 365 -10.96 -24.48 -21.25
C GLU A 365 -11.12 -22.98 -21.01
N GLN A 366 -12.18 -22.36 -21.54
CA GLN A 366 -12.45 -20.93 -21.31
C GLN A 366 -12.70 -20.59 -19.84
N VAL A 367 -13.40 -21.47 -19.12
CA VAL A 367 -13.60 -21.30 -17.66
C VAL A 367 -12.28 -21.41 -16.92
N PHE A 368 -11.43 -22.36 -17.28
CA PHE A 368 -10.11 -22.52 -16.69
C PHE A 368 -9.25 -21.27 -16.93
N ASP A 369 -9.15 -20.81 -18.17
CA ASP A 369 -8.36 -19.62 -18.55
C ASP A 369 -8.80 -18.37 -17.80
N ALA A 370 -10.10 -18.16 -17.68
CA ALA A 370 -10.65 -17.02 -16.97
C ALA A 370 -10.39 -17.12 -15.46
N LEU A 371 -10.63 -18.28 -14.85
CA LEU A 371 -10.45 -18.47 -13.41
C LEU A 371 -8.98 -18.33 -13.00
N THR A 372 -8.04 -18.91 -13.76
CA THR A 372 -6.61 -18.78 -13.47
C THR A 372 -6.15 -17.34 -13.62
N ALA A 373 -6.55 -16.64 -14.69
CA ALA A 373 -6.22 -15.23 -14.88
C ALA A 373 -6.80 -14.32 -13.79
N TRP A 374 -8.06 -14.52 -13.39
CA TRP A 374 -8.71 -13.69 -12.38
C TRP A 374 -8.22 -13.97 -10.96
N LEU A 375 -7.84 -15.21 -10.64
CA LEU A 375 -7.35 -15.54 -9.31
C LEU A 375 -5.84 -15.36 -9.16
N ALA A 376 -5.07 -15.25 -10.26
CA ALA A 376 -3.61 -15.15 -10.21
C ALA A 376 -3.09 -14.02 -9.30
N PRO A 377 -3.68 -12.80 -9.27
CA PRO A 377 -3.21 -11.75 -8.35
C PRO A 377 -3.41 -12.09 -6.86
N ILE A 378 -4.35 -12.99 -6.54
CA ILE A 378 -4.70 -13.39 -5.16
C ILE A 378 -3.96 -14.68 -4.78
N LEU A 379 -4.14 -15.75 -5.54
CA LEU A 379 -3.61 -17.10 -5.32
C LEU A 379 -2.41 -17.36 -6.22
N VAL A 380 -1.36 -16.55 -6.04
CA VAL A 380 -0.22 -16.47 -6.97
C VAL A 380 0.47 -17.82 -7.19
N PHE A 381 0.62 -18.64 -6.14
CA PHE A 381 1.30 -19.93 -6.28
C PHE A 381 0.38 -20.99 -6.88
N THR A 382 -0.88 -21.01 -6.44
CA THR A 382 -1.85 -22.03 -6.87
C THR A 382 -2.25 -21.83 -8.33
N MET A 383 -2.41 -20.59 -8.80
CA MET A 383 -2.77 -20.34 -10.19
C MET A 383 -1.60 -20.58 -11.13
N GLU A 384 -0.37 -20.29 -10.71
CA GLU A 384 0.83 -20.66 -11.47
C GLU A 384 0.97 -22.19 -11.56
N GLU A 385 0.81 -22.90 -10.42
CA GLU A 385 0.82 -24.38 -10.38
C GLU A 385 -0.26 -24.99 -11.27
N ALA A 386 -1.44 -24.36 -11.33
CA ALA A 386 -2.54 -24.84 -12.17
C ALA A 386 -2.27 -24.62 -13.66
N TRP A 387 -1.58 -23.52 -14.01
CA TRP A 387 -1.33 -23.10 -15.38
C TRP A 387 -0.21 -23.90 -16.07
N LEU A 388 0.83 -24.26 -15.30
CA LEU A 388 1.95 -25.10 -15.74
C LEU A 388 1.56 -26.57 -15.87
#